data_AF-A0A963WEZ2-F1
#
_entry.id   AF-A0A963WEZ2-F1
#
_cell.length_a   1.000
_cell.length_b   1.000
_cell.length_c   1.000
_cell.angle_alpha   90.00
_cell.angle_beta   90.00
_cell.angle_gamma   90.00
#
_symmetry.space_group_name_H-M   'P 1'
#
loop_
_entity.id
_entity.type
_entity.pdbx_description
1 polymer ?
#
loop_
_entity_poly.entity_id
_entity_poly.type
_entity_poly.pdbx_seq_one_letter_code
_entity_poly.pdbx_strand_id
1 'polypeptide(L)'
;MTLPPALDLFAGPLARRHIEQHGLRPRHVRTIPAAAGGPKGLILGPLDRFIFGDWLPQSDQTVDLVGASIGAWRMATACLAAPVPAFEQLETGYIHGDMKAP
;
A
#
# COMPACT_ATOMS: atom_id res chain seq x y z
N MET A 1 14.61 -26.46 -9.12
CA MET A 1 14.46 -25.14 -9.76
C MET A 1 13.94 -24.18 -8.70
N THR A 2 14.60 -23.06 -8.46
CA THR A 2 14.11 -22.01 -7.55
C THR A 2 13.04 -21.19 -8.26
N LEU A 3 11.91 -20.93 -7.59
CA LEU A 3 10.88 -20.02 -8.10
C LEU A 3 11.46 -18.59 -8.21
N PRO A 4 10.99 -17.78 -9.17
CA PRO A 4 11.35 -16.37 -9.21
C PRO A 4 10.93 -15.67 -7.92
N PRO A 5 11.63 -14.61 -7.51
CA PRO A 5 11.25 -13.83 -6.33
C PRO A 5 9.84 -13.26 -6.51
N ALA A 6 9.08 -13.19 -5.41
CA ALA A 6 7.71 -12.66 -5.42
C ALA A 6 7.66 -11.12 -5.51
N LEU A 7 8.80 -10.43 -5.37
CA LEU A 7 8.91 -8.99 -5.33
C LEU A 7 10.16 -8.53 -6.09
N ASP A 8 9.95 -7.66 -7.08
CA ASP A 8 11.01 -6.92 -7.75
C ASP A 8 11.04 -5.48 -7.25
N LEU A 9 12.24 -5.01 -6.86
CA LEU A 9 12.46 -3.63 -6.43
C LEU A 9 13.22 -2.85 -7.49
N PHE A 10 12.56 -1.86 -8.07
CA PHE A 10 13.17 -0.92 -9.01
C PHE A 10 13.68 0.30 -8.26
N ALA A 11 15.01 0.49 -8.24
CA ALA A 11 15.65 1.57 -7.50
C ALA A 11 16.80 2.18 -8.31
N GLY A 12 16.93 3.51 -8.25
CA GLY A 12 18.12 4.20 -8.75
C GLY A 12 19.37 3.85 -7.94
N PRO A 13 20.59 4.18 -8.43
CA PRO A 13 21.84 3.70 -7.82
C PRO A 13 22.01 4.07 -6.34
N LEU A 14 21.55 5.26 -5.93
CA LEU A 14 21.63 5.72 -4.54
C LEU A 14 20.67 4.94 -3.63
N ALA A 15 19.40 4.83 -4.03
CA ALA A 15 18.40 4.09 -3.28
C ALA A 15 18.76 2.60 -3.16
N ARG A 16 19.28 2.00 -4.24
CA ARG A 16 19.76 0.62 -4.24
C ARG A 16 20.86 0.40 -3.20
N ARG A 17 21.92 1.21 -3.22
CA ARG A 17 23.02 1.08 -2.23
C ARG A 17 22.51 1.24 -0.79
N HIS A 18 21.61 2.18 -0.56
CA HIS A 18 21.00 2.40 0.75
C HIS A 18 20.18 1.20 1.23
N ILE A 19 19.37 0.62 0.35
CA ILE A 19 18.55 -0.58 0.64
C ILE A 19 19.45 -1.80 0.85
N GLU A 20 20.52 -1.99 0.08
CA GLU A 20 21.48 -3.09 0.26
C GLU A 20 22.18 -3.01 1.63
N GLN A 21 22.49 -1.81 2.12
CA GLN A 21 23.18 -1.61 3.40
C GLN A 21 22.26 -1.67 4.62
N HIS A 22 21.00 -1.23 4.47
CA HIS A 22 20.11 -1.03 5.62
C HIS A 22 18.84 -1.86 5.57
N GLY A 23 18.53 -2.51 4.46
CA GLY A 23 17.21 -3.04 4.13
C GLY A 23 16.21 -1.94 3.75
N LEU A 24 15.09 -2.33 3.13
CA LEU A 24 13.96 -1.43 2.92
C LEU A 24 13.20 -1.28 4.25
N ARG A 25 13.33 -0.11 4.89
CA ARG A 25 12.66 0.20 6.15
C ARG A 25 11.51 1.18 5.90
N PRO A 26 10.42 1.13 6.69
CA PRO A 26 9.28 2.05 6.58
C PRO A 26 9.69 3.52 6.51
N ARG A 27 10.63 3.92 7.37
CA ARG A 27 11.16 5.30 7.43
C ARG A 27 11.83 5.83 6.16
N HIS A 28 12.15 4.94 5.21
CA HIS A 28 12.72 5.33 3.92
C HIS A 28 11.62 5.74 2.92
N VAL A 29 10.35 5.50 3.23
CA VAL A 29 9.21 5.82 2.36
C VAL A 29 8.62 7.17 2.78
N ARG A 30 8.45 8.07 1.80
CA ARG A 30 7.83 9.39 1.99
C ARG A 30 6.57 9.59 1.17
N THR A 31 6.35 8.73 0.16
CA THR A 31 5.20 8.84 -0.73
C THR A 31 4.78 7.45 -1.17
N ILE A 32 3.47 7.19 -1.17
CA ILE A 32 2.87 5.97 -1.72
C ILE A 32 1.87 6.39 -2.79
N PRO A 33 2.21 6.25 -4.08
CA PRO A 33 1.28 6.48 -5.17
C PRO A 33 0.43 5.23 -5.45
N ALA A 34 -0.87 5.42 -5.68
CA ALA A 34 -1.80 4.37 -6.05
C ALA A 34 -2.55 4.72 -7.35
N ALA A 35 -2.31 3.93 -8.39
CA ALA A 35 -2.91 4.15 -9.70
C ALA A 35 -4.41 3.80 -9.75
N ALA A 36 -5.13 4.39 -10.71
CA ALA A 36 -6.46 3.95 -11.09
C ALA A 36 -6.41 2.54 -11.73
N GLY A 37 -7.52 1.81 -11.68
CA GLY A 37 -7.57 0.46 -12.26
C GLY A 37 -8.88 -0.32 -12.05
N GLY A 38 -9.91 0.32 -11.49
CA GLY A 38 -11.16 -0.34 -11.12
C GLY A 38 -10.93 -1.55 -10.20
N PRO A 39 -11.58 -2.70 -10.42
CA PRO A 39 -11.46 -3.86 -9.53
C PRO A 39 -10.06 -4.45 -9.50
N LYS A 40 -9.17 -4.11 -10.45
CA LYS A 40 -7.77 -4.60 -10.44
C LYS A 40 -7.02 -4.16 -9.19
N GLY A 41 -7.39 -3.03 -8.58
CA GLY A 41 -6.78 -2.56 -7.34
C GLY A 41 -7.02 -3.49 -6.15
N LEU A 42 -8.10 -4.28 -6.17
CA LEU A 42 -8.48 -5.16 -5.05
C LEU A 42 -7.49 -6.30 -4.83
N ILE A 43 -6.74 -6.71 -5.86
CA ILE A 43 -5.70 -7.75 -5.71
C ILE A 43 -4.61 -7.34 -4.73
N LEU A 44 -4.45 -6.03 -4.51
CA LEU A 44 -3.47 -5.47 -3.58
C LEU A 44 -3.98 -5.40 -2.14
N GLY A 45 -5.22 -5.81 -1.86
CA GLY A 45 -5.83 -5.77 -0.53
C GLY A 45 -4.96 -6.38 0.59
N PRO A 46 -4.46 -7.62 0.45
CA PRO A 46 -3.55 -8.20 1.43
C PRO A 46 -2.24 -7.41 1.60
N LEU A 47 -1.72 -6.82 0.52
CA LEU A 47 -0.52 -5.98 0.57
C LEU A 47 -0.80 -4.66 1.29
N ASP A 48 -1.94 -4.02 1.03
CA ASP A 48 -2.35 -2.79 1.71
C ASP A 48 -2.52 -3.02 3.20
N ARG A 49 -3.19 -4.12 3.59
CA ARG A 49 -3.35 -4.49 5.00
C ARG A 49 -2.02 -4.70 5.70
N PHE A 50 -1.05 -5.36 5.05
CA PHE A 50 0.30 -5.49 5.59
C PHE A 50 1.03 -4.14 5.67
N ILE A 51 1.02 -3.35 4.60
CA ILE A 51 1.71 -2.06 4.55
C ILE A 51 1.16 -1.11 5.61
N PHE A 52 -0.15 -0.91 5.67
CA PHE A 52 -0.77 0.10 6.53
C PHE A 52 -1.11 -0.41 7.93
N GLY A 53 -1.23 -1.72 8.12
CA GLY A 53 -1.50 -2.34 9.42
C GLY A 53 -0.26 -2.67 10.23
N ASP A 54 0.77 -3.24 9.57
CA ASP A 54 1.90 -3.85 10.28
C ASP A 54 3.23 -3.15 10.01
N TRP A 55 3.52 -2.82 8.74
CA TRP A 55 4.85 -2.40 8.31
C TRP A 55 5.08 -0.89 8.48
N LEU A 56 4.23 -0.06 7.87
CA LEU A 56 4.37 1.41 7.87
C LEU A 56 4.24 2.03 9.26
N PRO A 57 3.34 1.55 10.17
CA PRO A 57 3.21 2.10 11.53
C PRO A 57 4.46 1.97 12.41
N GLN A 58 5.49 1.23 11.98
CA GLN A 58 6.78 1.14 12.68
C GLN A 58 7.65 2.40 12.48
N SER A 59 7.07 3.50 11.98
CA SER A 59 7.79 4.72 11.66
C SER A 59 6.92 5.95 11.86
N ASP A 60 7.54 7.08 12.19
CA ASP A 60 6.84 8.30 12.66
C ASP A 60 6.82 9.44 11.64
N GLN A 61 7.46 9.26 10.48
CA GLN A 61 7.49 10.31 9.46
C GLN A 61 6.15 10.46 8.76
N THR A 62 5.83 11.70 8.37
CA THR A 62 4.74 11.97 7.42
C THR A 62 5.02 11.27 6.09
N VAL A 63 3.98 10.61 5.55
CA VAL A 63 3.97 9.93 4.26
C VAL A 63 2.82 10.49 3.43
N ASP A 64 3.13 10.97 2.23
CA ASP A 64 2.13 11.45 1.29
C ASP A 64 1.45 10.28 0.57
N LEU A 65 0.14 10.13 0.76
CA LEU A 65 -0.65 9.13 0.07
C LEU A 65 -1.37 9.78 -1.12
N VAL A 66 -0.99 9.38 -2.33
CA VAL A 66 -1.49 10.00 -3.57
C VAL A 66 -2.22 8.94 -4.38
N GLY A 67 -3.45 9.20 -4.80
CA GLY A 67 -4.21 8.22 -5.57
C GLY A 67 -5.20 8.81 -6.56
N ALA A 68 -5.60 7.99 -7.53
CA ALA A 68 -6.66 8.29 -8.48
C ALA A 68 -7.68 7.14 -8.55
N SER A 69 -8.98 7.45 -8.64
CA SER A 69 -10.06 6.44 -8.67
C SER A 69 -9.91 5.45 -7.51
N ILE A 70 -9.98 4.13 -7.74
CA ILE A 70 -9.76 3.10 -6.70
C ILE A 70 -8.45 3.30 -5.92
N GLY A 71 -7.41 3.85 -6.55
CA GLY A 71 -6.18 4.21 -5.85
C GLY A 71 -6.40 5.31 -4.82
N ALA A 72 -7.20 6.32 -5.12
CA ALA A 72 -7.59 7.37 -4.17
C ALA A 72 -8.40 6.80 -3.00
N TRP A 73 -9.35 5.89 -3.29
CA TRP A 73 -10.14 5.22 -2.25
C TRP A 73 -9.27 4.38 -1.31
N ARG A 74 -8.30 3.64 -1.86
CA ARG A 74 -7.32 2.88 -1.07
C ARG A 74 -6.46 3.78 -0.19
N MET A 75 -5.94 4.88 -0.74
CA MET A 75 -5.14 5.84 0.02
C MET A 75 -5.96 6.57 1.09
N ALA A 76 -7.21 6.92 0.83
CA ALA A 76 -8.11 7.49 1.83
C ALA A 76 -8.45 6.49 2.95
N THR A 77 -8.67 5.21 2.59
CA THR A 77 -8.95 4.12 3.53
C THR A 77 -7.77 3.88 4.47
N ALA A 78 -6.53 3.98 3.98
CA ALA A 78 -5.32 3.89 4.79
C ALA A 78 -5.23 4.97 5.89
N CYS A 79 -5.90 6.11 5.71
CA CYS A 79 -5.90 7.21 6.69
C CYS A 79 -6.93 7.02 7.82
N LEU A 80 -7.75 5.97 7.78
CA LEU A 80 -8.73 5.69 8.82
C LEU A 80 -8.07 5.13 10.08
N ALA A 81 -8.74 5.32 11.23
CA ALA A 81 -8.21 4.91 12.53
C ALA A 81 -7.92 3.40 12.64
N ALA A 82 -8.65 2.57 11.90
CA ALA A 82 -8.45 1.13 11.83
C ALA A 82 -8.34 0.70 10.36
N PRO A 83 -7.16 0.86 9.72
CA PRO A 83 -7.03 0.71 8.27
C PRO A 83 -7.26 -0.73 7.81
N VAL A 84 -6.82 -1.73 8.58
CA VAL A 84 -6.97 -3.16 8.21
C VAL A 84 -8.44 -3.56 8.01
N PRO A 85 -9.35 -3.43 9.02
CA PRO A 85 -10.76 -3.74 8.81
C PRO A 85 -11.42 -2.80 7.80
N ALA A 86 -10.95 -1.56 7.66
CA ALA A 86 -11.49 -0.64 6.65
C ALA A 86 -11.15 -1.09 5.21
N PHE A 87 -9.97 -1.65 4.96
CA PHE A 87 -9.64 -2.26 3.67
C PHE A 87 -10.52 -3.47 3.37
N GLU A 88 -10.78 -4.34 4.35
CA GLU A 88 -11.70 -5.47 4.16
C GLU A 88 -13.11 -5.00 3.80
N GLN A 89 -13.58 -3.92 4.43
CA GLN A 89 -14.87 -3.30 4.13
C GLN A 89 -14.89 -2.67 2.73
N LEU A 90 -13.81 -2.00 2.31
CA LEU A 90 -13.67 -1.45 0.95
C LEU A 90 -13.76 -2.59 -0.08
N GLU A 91 -13.01 -3.67 0.12
CA GLU A 91 -13.00 -4.84 -0.77
C GLU A 91 -14.39 -5.47 -0.87
N THR A 92 -15.02 -5.74 0.28
CA THR A 92 -16.38 -6.32 0.35
C THR A 92 -17.40 -5.42 -0.33
N GLY A 93 -17.39 -4.13 -0.01
CA GLY A 93 -18.32 -3.16 -0.60
C GLY A 93 -18.14 -3.02 -2.11
N TYR A 94 -16.90 -3.05 -2.62
CA TYR A 94 -16.63 -2.95 -4.05
C TYR A 94 -17.19 -4.17 -4.79
N ILE A 95 -17.00 -5.37 -4.25
CA ILE A 95 -17.43 -6.63 -4.88
C ILE A 95 -18.96 -6.76 -4.88
N HIS A 96 -19.62 -6.36 -3.78
CA HIS A 96 -21.06 -6.55 -3.60
C HIS A 96 -21.91 -5.34 -4.05
N GLY A 97 -21.28 -4.21 -4.39
CA GLY A 97 -21.98 -2.99 -4.82
C GLY A 97 -22.45 -2.09 -3.66
N ASP A 98 -21.97 -2.35 -2.44
CA ASP A 98 -22.36 -1.66 -1.20
C ASP A 98 -21.24 -0.75 -0.65
N MET A 99 -20.43 -0.17 -1.55
CA MET A 99 -19.32 0.70 -1.12
C MET A 99 -19.82 1.90 -0.32
N LYS A 100 -19.16 2.12 0.83
CA LYS A 100 -19.32 3.32 1.65
C LYS A 100 -18.07 4.17 1.51
N ALA A 101 -18.26 5.49 1.43
CA ALA A 101 -17.15 6.42 1.46
C ALA A 101 -16.33 6.19 2.75
N PRO A 102 -14.99 6.13 2.65
CA PRO A 102 -14.12 6.10 3.82
C PRO A 102 -14.25 7.39 4.63
#